data_AF-A0A2V3PRM4-F1
#
_entry.id   AF-A0A2V3PRM4-F1
#
_cell.length_a   1.000
_cell.length_b   1.000
_cell.length_c   1.000
_cell.angle_alpha   90.00
_cell.angle_beta   90.00
_cell.angle_gamma   90.00
#
_symmetry.space_group_name_H-M   'P 1'
#
loop_
_entity.id
_entity.type
_entity.pdbx_description
1 polymer ?
#
loop_
_entity_poly.entity_id
_entity_poly.type
_entity_poly.pdbx_seq_one_letter_code
_entity_poly.pdbx_strand_id
1 'polypeptide(L)' 'MKTEDFNKAVQILTTNNQIKVSFNTPITDNYSSVYKILIHESNAAVINELIKNGYSLSMCPKGLSVKKY' A
#
# COMPACT_ATOMS: atom_id res chain seq x y z
N MET A 1 -11.10 2.41 2.34
CA MET A 1 -9.95 3.30 2.69
C MET A 1 -10.33 4.76 2.51
N LYS A 2 -10.53 5.43 3.64
CA LYS A 2 -10.73 6.88 3.74
C LYS A 2 -9.42 7.64 3.44
N THR A 3 -9.51 8.93 3.18
CA THR A 3 -8.35 9.79 2.90
C THR A 3 -7.36 9.82 4.06
N GLU A 4 -7.85 9.81 5.31
CA GLU A 4 -7.01 9.77 6.52
C GLU A 4 -6.15 8.50 6.59
N ASP A 5 -6.75 7.35 6.29
CA ASP A 5 -6.03 6.08 6.23
C ASP A 5 -5.02 6.05 5.08
N PHE A 6 -5.31 6.69 3.96
CA PHE A 6 -4.36 6.79 2.87
C PHE A 6 -3.16 7.64 3.27
N ASN A 7 -3.39 8.82 3.84
CA ASN A 7 -2.32 9.72 4.30
C ASN A 7 -1.43 9.06 5.35
N LYS A 8 -2.03 8.32 6.29
CA LYS A 8 -1.27 7.60 7.33
C LYS A 8 -0.43 6.46 6.76
N ALA A 9 -0.95 5.72 5.77
CA ALA A 9 -0.16 4.71 5.08
C ALA A 9 1.02 5.35 4.32
N VAL A 10 0.79 6.46 3.62
CA VAL A 10 1.85 7.23 2.95
C VAL A 10 2.92 7.71 3.94
N GLN A 11 2.51 8.19 5.12
CA GLN A 11 3.44 8.63 6.16
C GLN A 11 4.33 7.49 6.70
N ILE A 12 3.76 6.30 6.92
CA ILE A 12 4.53 5.10 7.33
C ILE A 12 5.52 4.71 6.23
N LEU A 13 5.09 4.80 4.97
CA LEU A 13 5.91 4.50 3.81
C LEU A 13 7.09 5.50 3.71
N THR A 14 6.84 6.80 3.77
CA THR A 14 7.90 7.82 3.63
C THR A 14 8.89 7.86 4.80
N THR A 15 8.54 7.29 5.95
CA THR A 15 9.43 7.21 7.12
C THR A 15 10.60 6.23 6.90
N ASN A 16 10.48 5.30 5.94
CA ASN A 16 11.53 4.34 5.62
C ASN A 16 12.11 4.60 4.22
N ASN A 17 13.40 4.95 4.12
CA ASN A 17 14.07 5.30 2.86
C ASN A 17 14.28 4.13 1.86
N GLN A 18 13.96 2.89 2.21
CA GLN A 18 14.18 1.69 1.39
C GLN A 18 12.87 1.01 1.03
N ILE A 19 11.97 1.73 0.36
CA ILE A 19 10.75 1.15 -0.18
C ILE A 19 10.49 1.63 -1.60
N LYS A 20 9.86 0.77 -2.39
CA LYS A 20 9.39 1.09 -3.74
C LYS A 20 7.88 0.90 -3.76
N VAL A 21 7.16 2.00 -3.91
CA VAL A 21 5.70 2.02 -3.89
C VAL A 21 5.16 2.74 -5.12
N SER A 22 4.08 2.20 -5.68
CA SER A 22 3.29 2.78 -6.75
C SER A 22 1.91 3.14 -6.21
N PHE A 23 1.39 4.27 -6.63
CA PHE A 23 0.06 4.74 -6.24
C PHE A 23 -0.90 4.66 -7.42
N ASN A 24 -2.19 4.44 -7.14
CA ASN A 24 -3.27 4.42 -8.12
C ASN A 24 -2.99 3.52 -9.35
N THR A 25 -2.40 2.34 -9.11
CA THR A 25 -2.09 1.41 -10.20
C THR A 25 -3.35 0.67 -10.65
N PRO A 26 -3.70 0.66 -11.96
CA PRO A 26 -4.89 -0.02 -12.43
C PRO A 26 -4.80 -1.54 -12.23
N ILE A 27 -5.91 -2.10 -11.75
CA ILE A 27 -6.13 -3.54 -11.64
C ILE A 27 -6.49 -4.02 -13.04
N THR A 28 -5.59 -4.76 -13.67
CA THR A 28 -5.86 -5.42 -14.96
C THR A 28 -6.37 -4.46 -16.06
N ASP A 29 -5.73 -3.29 -16.18
CA ASP A 29 -6.08 -2.23 -17.14
C ASP A 29 -7.46 -1.57 -16.94
N ASN A 30 -8.19 -1.95 -15.89
CA ASN A 30 -9.45 -1.33 -15.55
C ASN A 30 -9.22 -0.08 -14.67
N TYR A 31 -9.36 1.11 -15.26
CA TYR A 31 -9.21 2.38 -14.54
C TYR A 31 -10.28 2.60 -13.45
N SER A 32 -11.40 1.88 -13.50
CA SER A 32 -12.43 1.91 -12.46
C SER A 32 -12.00 1.21 -11.16
N SER A 33 -11.02 0.30 -11.25
CA SER A 33 -10.53 -0.47 -10.12
C SER A 33 -9.02 -0.28 -10.02
N VAL A 34 -8.59 0.59 -9.12
CA VAL A 34 -7.17 0.88 -8.89
C VAL A 34 -6.71 0.36 -7.52
N TYR A 35 -5.49 -0.15 -7.47
CA TYR A 35 -4.75 -0.30 -6.22
C TYR A 35 -4.31 1.09 -5.75
N LYS A 36 -4.89 1.59 -4.67
CA LYS A 36 -4.53 2.90 -4.11
C LYS A 36 -3.04 2.97 -3.75
N ILE A 37 -2.52 1.90 -3.14
CA ILE A 37 -1.12 1.76 -2.73
C ILE A 37 -0.67 0.34 -3.10
N LEU A 38 0.42 0.25 -3.85
CA LEU A 38 1.03 -1.00 -4.30
C LEU A 38 2.51 -0.97 -3.95
N ILE A 39 2.94 -1.85 -3.05
CA ILE A 39 4.34 -1.93 -2.61
C ILE A 39 5.04 -3.02 -3.44
N HIS A 40 6.08 -2.63 -4.16
CA HIS A 40 6.93 -3.55 -4.93
C HIS A 40 8.09 -4.06 -4.08
N GLU A 41 8.69 -3.17 -3.30
CA GLU A 41 9.77 -3.48 -2.36
C GLU A 41 9.46 -2.83 -1.03
N SER A 42 9.45 -3.64 0.03
CA SER A 42 9.09 -3.23 1.38
C SER A 42 10.10 -3.76 2.38
N ASN A 43 10.26 -3.03 3.49
CA ASN A 43 10.92 -3.53 4.68
C ASN A 43 9.89 -4.22 5.61
N ALA A 44 10.32 -5.24 6.35
CA ALA A 44 9.53 -5.91 7.37
C ALA A 44 8.99 -4.94 8.44
N ALA A 45 9.75 -3.89 8.78
CA ALA A 45 9.30 -2.85 9.70
C ALA A 45 8.03 -2.13 9.20
N VAL A 46 8.03 -1.70 7.93
CA VAL A 46 6.89 -1.03 7.26
C VAL A 46 5.68 -1.95 7.20
N ILE A 47 5.88 -3.21 6.81
CA ILE A 47 4.82 -4.22 6.77
C ILE A 47 4.19 -4.38 8.16
N ASN A 48 5.01 -4.47 9.20
CA ASN A 48 4.53 -4.63 10.57
C ASN A 48 3.77 -3.39 11.07
N GLU A 49 4.23 -2.18 10.74
CA GLU A 49 3.50 -0.95 11.06
C GLU A 49 2.15 -0.86 10.33
N LEU A 50 2.08 -1.28 9.07
CA LEU A 50 0.83 -1.35 8.31
C LEU A 50 -0.15 -2.33 8.97
N ILE A 51 0.31 -3.53 9.35
CA ILE A 51 -0.55 -4.51 10.05
C ILE A 51 -1.04 -3.94 11.39
N LYS A 52 -0.15 -3.33 12.18
CA LYS A 52 -0.50 -2.70 13.47
C LYS A 52 -1.53 -1.58 13.33
N ASN A 53 -1.50 -0.83 12.24
CA ASN A 53 -2.48 0.23 11.96
C ASN A 53 -3.79 -0.30 11.33
N GLY A 54 -3.96 -1.62 11.25
CA GLY A 54 -5.17 -2.28 10.74
C GLY A 54 -5.28 -2.28 9.22
N TYR A 55 -4.17 -2.18 8.49
CA TYR A 55 -4.17 -2.36 7.05
C TYR A 55 -4.11 -3.85 6.71
N SER A 56 -4.95 -4.27 5.77
CA SER A 56 -4.89 -5.57 5.13
C SER A 56 -3.91 -5.53 3.96
N LEU A 57 -3.00 -6.49 3.94
CA LEU A 57 -2.01 -6.65 2.88
C LEU A 57 -2.44 -7.85 2.02
N SER A 58 -2.46 -7.69 0.70
CA SER A 58 -2.80 -8.77 -0.23
C SER A 58 -1.78 -8.83 -1.35
N MET A 59 -1.18 -10.00 -1.53
CA MET A 59 -0.23 -10.26 -2.61
C MET A 59 -0.97 -10.28 -3.96
N CYS A 60 -0.42 -9.58 -4.95
CA CYS A 60 -0.93 -9.51 -6.31
C CYS A 60 0.24 -9.72 -7.29
N PRO A 61 -0.02 -10.05 -8.56
CA PRO A 61 1.05 -10.26 -9.55
C PRO A 61 1.96 -9.04 -9.75
N LYS A 62 1.43 -7.83 -9.50
CA LYS A 62 2.18 -6.57 -9.61
C LYS A 62 2.95 -6.19 -8.33
N GLY A 63 2.65 -6.81 -7.18
CA GLY A 63 3.24 -6.45 -5.88
C GLY A 63 2.27 -6.66 -4.71
N LEU A 64 2.62 -6.10 -3.56
CA LEU A 64 1.83 -6.16 -2.33
C LEU A 64 0.83 -5.00 -2.28
N SER A 65 -0.46 -5.28 -2.41
CA SER A 65 -1.50 -4.26 -2.32
C SER A 65 -1.88 -3.97 -0.87
N VAL A 66 -2.02 -2.69 -0.53
CA VAL A 66 -2.48 -2.24 0.79
C VAL A 66 -3.93 -1.82 0.70
N LYS A 67 -4.80 -2.45 1.50
CA LYS A 67 -6.22 -2.15 1.61
C LYS A 67 -6.60 -1.91 3.06
N LYS A 68 -7.61 -1.09 3.27
CA LYS A 68 -8.24 -0.90 4.58
C LYS A 68 -9.73 -0.74 4.37
N TYR A 69 -10.50 -1.55 5.08
CA TYR A 69 -11.96 -1.55 5.07
C TYR A 69 -12.48 -0.34 5.84
#